data_AF-A0A6J3KCE0-F1
#
_entry.id   AF-A0A6J3KCE0-F1
#
_cell.length_a   1.000
_cell.length_b   1.000
_cell.length_c   1.000
_cell.angle_alpha   90.00
_cell.angle_beta   90.00
_cell.angle_gamma   90.00
#
_symmetry.space_group_name_H-M   'P 1'
#
loop_
_entity.id
_entity.type
_entity.pdbx_description
1 polymer ?
#
loop_
_entity_poly.entity_id
_entity_poly.type
_entity_poly.pdbx_seq_one_letter_code
_entity_poly.pdbx_strand_id
1 'polypeptide(L)'
;MCSFVVEMKNKKILLVGGAVLASEVLWYIYKRVHNVWSNYINTRKVLEVQIPKSKHDISEVMFFTNESILCRTHFTTEMTCPKNNCPVRYLRHIESYMNNAKQSLDVCMYMFTCHSLSNAIVNAHKRGVLVRIIMDRQMGSNDAAQTALFYNNGIAIRLICQDGLMHHKFMIVDNDLVITGSTNWTMSAFFGNFDHIVVTNQHSLVKPFVVEFDRLWKTFSKSQEN
;
A
#
# COMPACT_ATOMS: atom_id res chain seq x y z
N MET A 1 48.29 47.81 39.82
CA MET A 1 47.77 48.47 38.60
C MET A 1 47.04 47.42 37.76
N CYS A 2 45.80 47.74 37.38
CA CYS A 2 44.94 46.94 36.50
C CYS A 2 45.52 46.78 35.08
N SER A 3 45.21 45.67 34.42
CA SER A 3 44.68 45.57 33.04
C SER A 3 44.42 44.09 32.69
N PHE A 4 43.16 43.65 32.65
CA PHE A 4 42.31 43.49 31.45
C PHE A 4 42.71 42.32 30.54
N VAL A 5 41.98 41.20 30.68
CA VAL A 5 41.63 40.32 29.57
C VAL A 5 40.11 40.27 29.53
N VAL A 6 39.54 40.94 28.53
CA VAL A 6 38.17 40.75 28.07
C VAL A 6 38.20 39.66 27.00
N GLU A 7 37.08 38.93 26.92
CA GLU A 7 36.59 38.19 25.76
C GLU A 7 36.72 36.66 25.80
N MET A 8 35.61 36.01 26.18
CA MET A 8 34.95 34.92 25.44
C MET A 8 33.77 34.38 26.28
N LYS A 9 32.61 35.06 26.25
CA LYS A 9 31.42 34.60 27.00
C LYS A 9 30.20 34.17 26.18
N ASN A 10 30.23 34.21 24.84
CA ASN A 10 29.00 33.98 24.04
C ASN A 10 28.94 32.74 23.14
N LYS A 11 29.92 31.83 23.14
CA LYS A 11 29.84 30.60 22.31
C LYS A 11 29.23 29.37 23.03
N LYS A 12 29.27 29.31 24.37
CA LYS A 12 28.73 28.16 25.13
C LYS A 12 27.20 28.18 25.25
N ILE A 13 26.59 29.36 25.36
CA ILE A 13 25.13 29.49 25.51
C ILE A 13 24.39 29.12 24.22
N LEU A 14 24.94 29.45 23.05
CA LEU A 14 24.36 29.10 21.75
C LEU A 14 24.42 27.59 21.46
N LEU A 15 25.52 26.92 21.83
CA LEU A 15 25.66 25.45 21.71
C LEU A 15 24.73 24.69 22.65
N VAL A 16 24.56 25.15 23.88
CA VAL A 16 23.67 24.52 24.87
C VAL A 16 22.20 24.77 24.51
N GLY A 17 21.83 25.98 24.06
CA GLY A 17 20.47 26.30 23.60
C GLY A 17 20.06 25.52 22.35
N GLY A 18 20.99 25.34 21.40
CA GLY A 18 20.76 24.53 20.19
C GLY A 18 20.56 23.04 20.48
N ALA A 19 21.32 22.49 21.43
CA ALA A 19 21.21 21.07 21.82
C ALA A 19 19.88 20.76 22.55
N VAL A 20 19.42 21.66 23.43
CA VAL A 20 18.15 21.50 24.15
C VAL A 20 16.96 21.55 23.18
N LEU A 21 16.94 22.51 22.25
CA LEU A 21 15.89 22.60 21.23
C LEU A 21 15.90 21.38 20.29
N ALA A 22 17.09 20.89 19.91
CA ALA A 22 17.19 19.66 19.12
C ALA A 22 16.65 18.44 19.90
N SER A 23 16.96 18.32 21.20
CA SER A 23 16.43 17.24 22.03
C SER A 23 14.91 17.31 22.22
N GLU A 24 14.33 18.49 22.35
CA GLU A 24 12.88 18.69 22.46
C GLU A 24 12.16 18.36 21.14
N VAL A 25 12.73 18.77 20.00
CA VAL A 25 12.19 18.42 18.68
C VAL A 25 12.31 16.92 18.40
N LEU A 26 13.46 16.31 18.72
CA LEU A 26 13.66 14.86 18.60
C LEU A 26 12.74 14.08 19.54
N TRP A 27 12.55 14.56 20.78
CA TRP A 27 11.60 13.98 21.72
C TRP A 27 10.16 14.13 21.26
N TYR A 28 9.80 15.28 20.66
CA TYR A 28 8.47 15.49 20.09
C TYR A 28 8.20 14.59 18.87
N ILE A 29 9.19 14.43 17.97
CA ILE A 29 9.12 13.50 16.84
C ILE A 29 9.05 12.05 17.33
N TYR A 30 9.92 11.66 18.26
CA TYR A 30 9.91 10.35 18.89
C TYR A 30 8.55 10.07 19.55
N LYS A 31 8.03 10.99 20.36
CA LYS A 31 6.73 10.86 21.03
C LYS A 31 5.58 10.78 20.02
N ARG A 32 5.65 11.50 18.89
CA ARG A 32 4.65 11.44 17.82
C ARG A 32 4.68 10.09 17.09
N VAL A 33 5.87 9.61 16.70
CA VAL A 33 6.05 8.31 16.02
C VAL A 33 5.71 7.16 16.97
N HIS A 34 6.20 7.23 18.21
CA HIS A 34 5.94 6.22 19.24
C HIS A 34 4.48 6.18 19.67
N ASN A 35 3.76 7.31 19.75
CA ASN A 35 2.32 7.28 20.06
C ASN A 35 1.50 6.70 18.91
N VAL A 36 1.85 6.97 17.65
CA VAL A 36 1.22 6.33 16.49
C VAL A 36 1.49 4.82 16.48
N TRP A 37 2.72 4.41 16.78
CA TRP A 37 3.12 3.01 16.83
C TRP A 37 2.54 2.25 18.04
N SER A 38 2.50 2.89 19.21
CA SER A 38 1.93 2.33 20.44
C SER A 38 0.41 2.19 20.36
N ASN A 39 -0.30 3.16 19.77
CA ASN A 39 -1.73 3.04 19.48
C ASN A 39 -2.03 1.95 18.44
N TYR A 40 -1.13 1.74 17.47
CA TYR A 40 -1.21 0.67 16.48
C TYR A 40 -0.98 -0.73 17.07
N ILE A 41 -0.09 -0.85 18.07
CA ILE A 41 0.14 -2.13 18.77
C ILE A 41 -1.00 -2.44 19.75
N ASN A 42 -1.53 -1.44 20.46
CA ASN A 42 -2.59 -1.67 21.45
C ASN A 42 -3.94 -2.06 20.80
N THR A 43 -4.21 -1.63 19.57
CA THR A 43 -5.38 -2.10 18.78
C THR A 43 -5.21 -3.53 18.24
N ARG A 44 -3.98 -4.07 18.23
CA ARG A 44 -3.63 -5.38 17.66
C ARG A 44 -3.54 -6.53 18.67
N LYS A 45 -3.90 -6.31 19.93
CA LYS A 45 -4.04 -7.40 20.91
C LYS A 45 -5.29 -8.22 20.56
N VAL A 46 -5.18 -8.99 19.47
CA VAL A 46 -6.11 -9.97 18.90
C VAL A 46 -7.55 -9.74 19.35
N LEU A 47 -8.15 -8.65 18.88
CA LEU A 47 -9.59 -8.57 18.80
C LEU A 47 -10.00 -9.61 17.77
N GLU A 48 -10.91 -10.52 18.14
CA GLU A 48 -11.75 -11.20 17.17
C GLU A 48 -12.32 -10.13 16.24
N VAL A 49 -11.77 -10.01 15.04
CA VAL A 49 -12.27 -9.07 14.05
C VAL A 49 -13.65 -9.57 13.67
N GLN A 50 -14.67 -8.98 14.28
CA GLN A 50 -16.06 -9.07 13.87
C GLN A 50 -16.18 -8.23 12.59
N ILE A 51 -15.84 -8.87 11.46
CA ILE A 51 -15.91 -8.26 10.13
C ILE A 51 -17.38 -7.92 9.85
N PRO A 52 -17.78 -6.65 9.68
CA PRO A 52 -19.16 -6.29 9.40
C PRO A 52 -19.64 -6.95 8.10
N LYS A 53 -20.82 -7.58 8.11
CA LYS A 53 -21.42 -8.11 6.89
C LYS A 53 -21.81 -6.96 5.95
N SER A 54 -21.19 -6.90 4.78
CA SER A 54 -21.67 -6.12 3.63
C SER A 54 -23.15 -6.41 3.35
N LYS A 55 -23.92 -5.38 2.93
CA LYS A 55 -25.37 -5.50 2.61
C LYS A 55 -25.68 -6.41 1.41
N HIS A 56 -24.69 -6.74 0.58
CA HIS A 56 -24.82 -7.67 -0.55
C HIS A 56 -23.57 -8.55 -0.68
N ASP A 57 -23.76 -9.81 -1.07
CA ASP A 57 -22.67 -10.74 -1.37
C ASP A 57 -22.02 -10.37 -2.72
N ILE A 58 -20.70 -10.28 -2.73
CA ILE A 58 -19.86 -10.02 -3.91
C ILE A 58 -19.13 -11.32 -4.23
N SER A 59 -19.29 -11.80 -5.46
CA SER A 59 -18.65 -13.00 -5.99
C SER A 59 -18.53 -12.86 -7.51
N GLU A 60 -17.49 -12.17 -7.93
CA GLU A 60 -17.28 -11.78 -9.33
C GLU A 60 -15.99 -12.38 -9.87
N VAL A 61 -15.99 -12.71 -11.16
CA VAL A 61 -14.79 -13.16 -11.88
C VAL A 61 -14.67 -12.37 -13.18
N MET A 62 -13.47 -11.86 -13.43
CA MET A 62 -13.12 -11.07 -14.59
C MET A 62 -12.01 -11.80 -15.34
N PHE A 63 -12.26 -12.15 -16.60
CA PHE A 63 -11.27 -12.77 -17.47
C PHE A 63 -10.66 -11.75 -18.43
N PHE A 64 -9.35 -11.78 -18.53
CA PHE A 64 -8.54 -11.07 -19.51
C PHE A 64 -8.04 -12.08 -20.55
N THR A 65 -8.08 -11.68 -21.82
CA THR A 65 -7.73 -12.55 -22.95
C THR A 65 -6.93 -11.75 -23.98
N ASN A 66 -6.45 -12.42 -25.03
CA ASN A 66 -5.85 -11.74 -26.17
C ASN A 66 -6.78 -10.67 -26.80
N GLU A 67 -8.11 -10.84 -26.77
CA GLU A 67 -9.07 -9.86 -27.28
C GLU A 67 -9.19 -8.59 -26.43
N SER A 68 -8.69 -8.62 -25.20
CA SER A 68 -8.70 -7.46 -24.30
C SER A 68 -7.99 -6.26 -24.95
N ILE A 69 -6.99 -6.48 -25.81
CA ILE A 69 -6.26 -5.43 -26.52
C ILE A 69 -7.17 -4.53 -27.36
N LEU A 70 -8.27 -5.08 -27.90
CA LEU A 70 -9.22 -4.36 -28.75
C LEU A 70 -9.94 -3.24 -27.99
N CYS A 71 -9.98 -3.33 -26.66
CA CYS A 71 -10.62 -2.35 -25.79
C CYS A 71 -9.64 -1.35 -25.19
N ARG A 72 -8.33 -1.43 -25.49
CA ARG A 72 -7.32 -0.56 -24.89
C ARG A 72 -7.55 0.92 -25.18
N THR A 73 -8.10 1.25 -26.33
CA THR A 73 -8.44 2.62 -26.73
C THR A 73 -9.46 3.27 -25.81
N HIS A 74 -10.40 2.51 -25.24
CA HIS A 74 -11.40 3.04 -24.30
C HIS A 74 -10.79 3.54 -22.98
N PHE A 75 -9.53 3.20 -22.70
CA PHE A 75 -8.80 3.68 -21.53
C PHE A 75 -8.54 5.19 -21.60
N THR A 76 -8.37 5.75 -22.81
CA THR A 76 -8.03 7.17 -23.01
C THR A 76 -9.16 8.02 -23.59
N THR A 77 -10.15 7.43 -24.26
CA THR A 77 -11.14 8.19 -25.05
C THR A 77 -12.46 8.49 -24.34
N GLU A 78 -12.63 8.09 -23.08
CA GLU A 78 -13.91 8.13 -22.34
C GLU A 78 -15.11 7.46 -23.05
N MET A 79 -14.89 6.80 -24.20
CA MET A 79 -15.93 6.14 -24.97
C MET A 79 -16.49 4.92 -24.21
N THR A 80 -17.81 4.76 -24.26
CA THR A 80 -18.49 3.60 -23.69
C THR A 80 -18.30 2.37 -24.58
N CYS A 81 -17.78 1.29 -24.00
CA CYS A 81 -17.65 0.01 -24.69
C CYS A 81 -18.94 -0.81 -24.56
N PRO A 82 -19.50 -1.34 -25.66
CA PRO A 82 -20.69 -2.20 -25.60
C PRO A 82 -20.39 -3.60 -25.03
N LYS A 83 -19.11 -4.03 -24.99
CA LYS A 83 -18.73 -5.34 -24.46
C LYS A 83 -18.87 -5.36 -22.94
N ASN A 84 -19.64 -6.31 -22.41
CA ASN A 84 -19.76 -6.52 -20.97
C ASN A 84 -18.44 -6.94 -20.33
N ASN A 85 -17.59 -7.67 -21.06
CA ASN A 85 -16.27 -8.12 -20.63
C ASN A 85 -15.13 -7.14 -20.99
N CYS A 86 -15.45 -5.85 -21.11
CA CYS A 86 -14.45 -4.83 -21.42
C CYS A 86 -13.40 -4.74 -20.29
N PRO A 87 -12.09 -4.93 -20.58
CA PRO A 87 -11.02 -4.85 -19.58
C PRO A 87 -10.91 -3.45 -18.93
N VAL A 88 -11.26 -2.38 -19.65
CA VAL A 88 -11.31 -1.02 -19.09
C VAL A 88 -12.42 -0.90 -18.06
N ARG A 89 -13.57 -1.54 -18.30
CA ARG A 89 -14.68 -1.58 -17.32
C ARG A 89 -14.27 -2.33 -16.07
N TYR A 90 -13.61 -3.48 -16.22
CA TYR A 90 -13.05 -4.25 -15.11
C TYR A 90 -12.03 -3.43 -14.30
N LEU A 91 -11.11 -2.76 -14.98
CA LEU A 91 -10.10 -1.93 -14.33
C LEU A 91 -10.73 -0.77 -13.52
N ARG A 92 -11.69 -0.05 -14.10
CA ARG A 92 -12.46 1.00 -13.40
C ARG A 92 -13.26 0.43 -12.22
N HIS A 93 -13.78 -0.79 -12.35
CA HIS A 93 -14.48 -1.45 -11.26
C HIS A 93 -13.54 -1.78 -10.10
N ILE A 94 -12.33 -2.28 -10.38
CA ILE A 94 -11.28 -2.51 -9.39
C ILE A 94 -10.86 -1.20 -8.70
N GLU A 95 -10.66 -0.13 -9.47
CA GLU A 95 -10.36 1.21 -8.94
C GLU A 95 -11.46 1.71 -7.99
N SER A 96 -12.72 1.39 -8.30
CA SER A 96 -13.85 1.82 -7.48
C SER A 96 -13.79 1.24 -6.06
N TYR A 97 -13.28 0.01 -5.88
CA TYR A 97 -13.08 -0.56 -4.54
C TYR A 97 -12.02 0.23 -3.74
N MET A 98 -10.90 0.61 -4.39
CA MET A 98 -9.85 1.42 -3.76
C MET A 98 -10.34 2.84 -3.43
N ASN A 99 -11.16 3.42 -4.30
CA ASN A 99 -11.73 4.75 -4.12
C ASN A 99 -12.80 4.78 -3.02
N ASN A 100 -13.50 3.67 -2.79
CA ASN A 100 -14.52 3.56 -1.76
C ASN A 100 -14.00 3.08 -0.40
N ALA A 101 -12.79 2.50 -0.33
CA ALA A 101 -12.14 2.07 0.90
C ALA A 101 -12.15 3.16 1.99
N LYS A 102 -12.43 2.74 3.24
CA LYS A 102 -12.61 3.63 4.40
C LYS A 102 -11.57 3.46 5.50
N GLN A 103 -11.06 2.26 5.68
CA GLN A 103 -10.22 1.88 6.82
C GLN A 103 -8.83 1.46 6.37
N SER A 104 -8.72 0.49 5.47
CA SER A 104 -7.43 -0.07 5.07
C SER A 104 -7.37 -0.61 3.64
N LEU A 105 -6.17 -0.55 3.07
CA LEU A 105 -5.78 -1.27 1.86
C LEU A 105 -4.48 -2.03 2.14
N ASP A 106 -4.56 -3.36 2.08
CA ASP A 106 -3.40 -4.25 2.22
C ASP A 106 -3.13 -4.92 0.87
N VAL A 107 -2.00 -4.59 0.25
CA VAL A 107 -1.68 -4.99 -1.13
C VAL A 107 -0.46 -5.90 -1.14
N CYS A 108 -0.63 -7.14 -1.60
CA CYS A 108 0.46 -8.04 -1.98
C CYS A 108 0.47 -8.16 -3.49
N MET A 109 1.48 -7.60 -4.15
CA MET A 109 1.56 -7.62 -5.61
C MET A 109 2.96 -7.98 -6.08
N TYR A 110 3.07 -9.07 -6.86
CA TYR A 110 4.34 -9.49 -7.44
C TYR A 110 4.93 -8.41 -8.35
N MET A 111 4.20 -7.98 -9.39
CA MET A 111 4.62 -6.92 -10.29
C MET A 111 3.53 -5.85 -10.42
N PHE A 112 3.90 -4.58 -10.20
CA PHE A 112 2.97 -3.46 -10.19
C PHE A 112 3.51 -2.26 -10.97
N THR A 113 3.00 -2.07 -12.19
CA THR A 113 3.37 -0.96 -13.09
C THR A 113 2.16 -0.12 -13.57
N CYS A 114 0.94 -0.52 -13.21
CA CYS A 114 -0.29 0.18 -13.61
C CYS A 114 -0.48 1.50 -12.83
N HIS A 115 -0.32 2.63 -13.53
CA HIS A 115 -0.45 3.97 -12.95
C HIS A 115 -1.86 4.28 -12.42
N SER A 116 -2.91 3.76 -13.08
CA SER A 116 -4.29 4.03 -12.67
C SER A 116 -4.58 3.47 -11.27
N LEU A 117 -4.19 2.22 -11.05
CA LEU A 117 -4.35 1.55 -9.76
C LEU A 117 -3.41 2.13 -8.69
N SER A 118 -2.17 2.47 -9.04
CA SER A 118 -1.26 3.08 -8.06
C SER A 118 -1.73 4.46 -7.60
N ASN A 119 -2.27 5.28 -8.52
CA ASN A 119 -2.89 6.56 -8.17
C ASN A 119 -4.15 6.38 -7.30
N ALA A 120 -4.99 5.38 -7.57
CA ALA A 120 -6.15 5.09 -6.72
C ALA A 120 -5.74 4.74 -5.28
N ILE A 121 -4.66 3.96 -5.10
CA ILE A 121 -4.08 3.66 -3.79
C ILE A 121 -3.52 4.91 -3.12
N VAL A 122 -2.78 5.75 -3.84
CA VAL A 122 -2.27 7.03 -3.31
C VAL A 122 -3.42 7.94 -2.89
N ASN A 123 -4.48 8.00 -3.67
CA ASN A 123 -5.67 8.79 -3.33
C ASN A 123 -6.35 8.23 -2.08
N ALA A 124 -6.43 6.92 -1.91
CA ALA A 124 -6.93 6.31 -0.68
C ALA A 124 -6.06 6.69 0.54
N HIS A 125 -4.74 6.62 0.40
CA HIS A 125 -3.82 7.05 1.45
C HIS A 125 -4.02 8.52 1.83
N LYS A 126 -4.15 9.41 0.85
CA LYS A 126 -4.43 10.84 1.07
C LYS A 126 -5.76 11.10 1.76
N ARG A 127 -6.76 10.22 1.61
CA ARG A 127 -8.02 10.27 2.36
C ARG A 127 -7.90 9.78 3.82
N GLY A 128 -6.73 9.30 4.23
CA GLY A 128 -6.49 8.77 5.59
C GLY A 128 -6.69 7.26 5.71
N VAL A 129 -6.91 6.54 4.61
CA VAL A 129 -6.96 5.07 4.61
C VAL A 129 -5.57 4.52 4.94
N LEU A 130 -5.48 3.54 5.84
CA LEU A 130 -4.23 2.86 6.15
C LEU A 130 -3.80 2.01 4.96
N VAL A 131 -2.68 2.34 4.31
CA VAL A 131 -2.17 1.59 3.17
C VAL A 131 -0.88 0.87 3.53
N ARG A 132 -0.83 -0.44 3.28
CA ARG A 132 0.35 -1.29 3.45
C ARG A 132 0.60 -2.08 2.17
N ILE A 133 1.82 -2.05 1.66
CA ILE A 133 2.19 -2.69 0.40
C ILE A 133 3.33 -3.68 0.61
N ILE A 134 3.19 -4.88 0.07
CA ILE A 134 4.22 -5.91 0.00
C ILE A 134 4.47 -6.23 -1.48
N MET A 135 5.73 -6.16 -1.89
CA MET A 135 6.16 -6.50 -3.25
C MET A 135 7.39 -7.39 -3.24
N ASP A 136 7.59 -8.13 -4.33
CA ASP A 136 8.86 -8.80 -4.59
C ASP A 136 9.95 -7.76 -4.82
N ARG A 137 11.16 -7.95 -4.27
CA ARG A 137 12.23 -6.94 -4.39
C ARG A 137 12.67 -6.76 -5.83
N GLN A 138 12.88 -7.83 -6.58
CA GLN A 138 13.39 -7.72 -7.95
C GLN A 138 12.37 -6.99 -8.84
N MET A 139 11.09 -7.33 -8.70
CA MET A 139 10.02 -6.67 -9.46
C MET A 139 9.72 -5.26 -8.97
N GLY A 140 9.79 -5.01 -7.66
CA GLY A 140 9.58 -3.70 -7.05
C GLY A 140 10.73 -2.72 -7.28
N SER A 141 11.94 -3.21 -7.58
CA SER A 141 13.11 -2.40 -7.93
C SER A 141 13.25 -2.12 -9.44
N ASN A 142 12.33 -2.63 -10.27
CA ASN A 142 12.29 -2.29 -11.69
C ASN A 142 11.85 -0.82 -11.88
N ASP A 143 12.45 -0.09 -12.83
CA ASP A 143 12.16 1.33 -13.10
C ASP A 143 10.68 1.60 -13.45
N ALA A 144 9.99 0.64 -14.07
CA ALA A 144 8.57 0.76 -14.37
C ALA A 144 7.66 0.55 -13.15
N ALA A 145 8.21 0.02 -12.05
CA ALA A 145 7.46 -0.25 -10.83
C ALA A 145 7.02 1.04 -10.14
N GLN A 146 5.87 0.98 -9.48
CA GLN A 146 5.28 2.14 -8.81
C GLN A 146 5.82 2.36 -7.39
N THR A 147 6.90 1.67 -7.03
CA THR A 147 7.55 1.71 -5.70
C THR A 147 7.96 3.13 -5.30
N ALA A 148 8.60 3.88 -6.21
CA ALA A 148 9.01 5.26 -5.93
C ALA A 148 7.81 6.19 -5.67
N LEU A 149 6.71 6.01 -6.40
CA LEU A 149 5.46 6.76 -6.19
C LEU A 149 4.93 6.54 -4.77
N PHE A 150 4.93 5.29 -4.29
CA PHE A 150 4.47 4.96 -2.94
C PHE A 150 5.38 5.55 -1.86
N TYR A 151 6.70 5.37 -1.99
CA TYR A 151 7.67 5.96 -1.06
C TYR A 151 7.52 7.49 -0.97
N ASN A 152 7.41 8.17 -2.12
CA ASN A 152 7.29 9.63 -2.18
C ASN A 152 5.98 10.17 -1.58
N ASN A 153 4.94 9.33 -1.51
CA ASN A 153 3.67 9.68 -0.85
C ASN A 153 3.59 9.20 0.61
N GLY A 154 4.68 8.66 1.18
CA GLY A 154 4.71 8.21 2.57
C GLY A 154 3.98 6.89 2.83
N ILE A 155 3.70 6.11 1.79
CA ILE A 155 3.03 4.82 1.92
C ILE A 155 4.02 3.76 2.38
N ALA A 156 3.63 2.98 3.40
CA ALA A 156 4.47 1.91 3.92
C ALA A 156 4.55 0.76 2.91
N ILE A 157 5.77 0.48 2.44
CA ILE A 157 6.06 -0.60 1.49
C ILE A 157 7.18 -1.50 2.02
N ARG A 158 7.05 -2.80 1.77
CA ARG A 158 8.06 -3.83 2.08
C ARG A 158 8.43 -4.60 0.83
N LEU A 159 9.72 -4.55 0.49
CA LEU A 159 10.31 -5.29 -0.61
C LEU A 159 10.96 -6.57 -0.09
N ILE A 160 10.40 -7.71 -0.50
CA ILE A 160 10.82 -9.04 -0.02
C ILE A 160 11.98 -9.54 -0.85
N CYS A 161 13.03 -9.96 -0.15
CA CYS A 161 14.20 -10.60 -0.73
C CYS A 161 14.52 -11.82 0.13
N GLN A 162 14.05 -12.98 -0.30
CA GLN A 162 14.29 -14.28 0.32
C GLN A 162 14.50 -15.32 -0.79
N ASP A 163 14.85 -16.54 -0.40
CA ASP A 163 14.87 -17.69 -1.30
C ASP A 163 13.43 -18.00 -1.75
N GLY A 164 13.11 -17.64 -3.00
CA GLY A 164 11.78 -17.76 -3.58
C GLY A 164 11.11 -16.40 -3.86
N LEU A 165 10.07 -16.43 -4.69
CA LEU A 165 9.36 -15.23 -5.15
C LEU A 165 8.19 -14.89 -4.21
N MET A 166 8.01 -13.61 -3.87
CA MET A 166 6.71 -13.17 -3.35
C MET A 166 5.74 -13.06 -4.53
N HIS A 167 5.16 -14.19 -4.93
CA HIS A 167 4.34 -14.28 -6.13
C HIS A 167 2.84 -14.04 -5.88
N HIS A 168 2.46 -13.55 -4.70
CA HIS A 168 1.07 -13.21 -4.39
C HIS A 168 0.60 -12.00 -5.19
N LYS A 169 -0.69 -12.04 -5.52
CA LYS A 169 -1.41 -11.02 -6.30
C LYS A 169 -2.79 -10.87 -5.68
N PHE A 170 -2.83 -10.15 -4.57
CA PHE A 170 -4.10 -9.85 -3.91
C PHE A 170 -4.07 -8.48 -3.25
N MET A 171 -5.26 -7.92 -3.10
CA MET A 171 -5.52 -6.74 -2.29
C MET A 171 -6.69 -7.02 -1.38
N ILE A 172 -6.58 -6.59 -0.13
CA ILE A 172 -7.65 -6.62 0.85
C ILE A 172 -8.13 -5.19 1.07
N VAL A 173 -9.43 -4.99 1.00
CA VAL A 173 -10.09 -3.71 1.25
C VAL A 173 -10.86 -3.81 2.55
N ASP A 174 -10.51 -2.95 3.51
CA ASP A 174 -11.18 -2.79 4.81
C ASP A 174 -11.29 -4.09 5.65
N ASN A 175 -10.49 -5.12 5.36
CA ASN A 175 -10.61 -6.50 5.90
C ASN A 175 -11.92 -7.23 5.55
N ASP A 176 -12.73 -6.65 4.66
CA ASP A 176 -14.08 -7.13 4.34
C ASP A 176 -14.17 -7.69 2.92
N LEU A 177 -13.23 -7.32 2.04
CA LEU A 177 -13.22 -7.71 0.63
C LEU A 177 -11.81 -8.07 0.17
N VAL A 178 -11.69 -9.12 -0.64
CA VAL A 178 -10.44 -9.50 -1.29
C VAL A 178 -10.59 -9.45 -2.82
N ILE A 179 -9.59 -8.89 -3.47
CA ILE A 179 -9.37 -8.93 -4.91
C ILE A 179 -8.13 -9.78 -5.13
N THR A 180 -8.22 -10.88 -5.87
CA THR A 180 -7.08 -11.78 -6.13
C THR A 180 -7.16 -12.43 -7.50
N GLY A 181 -6.10 -13.10 -7.95
CA GLY A 181 -6.11 -13.87 -9.21
C GLY A 181 -4.70 -14.15 -9.71
N SER A 182 -4.57 -14.44 -11.01
CA SER A 182 -3.28 -14.60 -11.68
C SER A 182 -2.64 -13.27 -12.12
N THR A 183 -3.46 -12.21 -12.18
CA THR A 183 -3.16 -10.94 -12.84
C THR A 183 -2.14 -10.11 -12.06
N ASN A 184 -0.97 -9.87 -12.66
CA ASN A 184 -0.10 -8.78 -12.23
C ASN A 184 -0.75 -7.44 -12.58
N TRP A 185 -0.50 -6.39 -11.81
CA TRP A 185 -1.07 -5.07 -12.11
C TRP A 185 -0.21 -4.31 -13.12
N THR A 186 -0.25 -4.80 -14.37
CA THR A 186 0.47 -4.26 -15.53
C THR A 186 -0.47 -4.12 -16.73
N MET A 187 -0.16 -3.21 -17.65
CA MET A 187 -0.97 -3.07 -18.87
C MET A 187 -0.93 -4.32 -19.76
N SER A 188 0.16 -5.11 -19.73
CA SER A 188 0.24 -6.37 -20.47
C SER A 188 -0.72 -7.42 -19.91
N ALA A 189 -0.87 -7.51 -18.59
CA ALA A 189 -1.80 -8.47 -17.98
C ALA A 189 -3.28 -8.11 -18.28
N PHE A 190 -3.63 -6.83 -18.23
CA PHE A 190 -5.01 -6.39 -18.49
C PHE A 190 -5.42 -6.41 -19.97
N PHE A 191 -4.47 -6.35 -20.91
CA PHE A 191 -4.77 -6.15 -22.33
C PHE A 191 -4.12 -7.16 -23.28
N GLY A 192 -3.23 -8.04 -22.83
CA GLY A 192 -2.48 -8.94 -23.72
C GLY A 192 -2.36 -10.39 -23.26
N ASN A 193 -2.56 -10.66 -21.97
CA ASN A 193 -2.41 -12.01 -21.41
C ASN A 193 -3.76 -12.70 -21.21
N PHE A 194 -3.68 -14.03 -21.02
CA PHE A 194 -4.77 -14.81 -20.45
C PHE A 194 -4.62 -14.78 -18.93
N ASP A 195 -5.45 -13.98 -18.29
CA ASP A 195 -5.35 -13.66 -16.87
C ASP A 195 -6.76 -13.58 -16.27
N HIS A 196 -6.86 -13.64 -14.94
CA HIS A 196 -8.14 -13.46 -14.28
C HIS A 196 -8.01 -12.72 -12.95
N ILE A 197 -9.12 -12.13 -12.54
CA ILE A 197 -9.33 -11.53 -11.22
C ILE A 197 -10.63 -12.07 -10.65
N VAL A 198 -10.61 -12.41 -9.37
CA VAL A 198 -11.74 -12.74 -8.52
C VAL A 198 -11.91 -11.64 -7.50
N VAL A 199 -13.15 -11.19 -7.30
CA VAL A 199 -13.51 -10.25 -6.24
C VAL A 199 -14.55 -10.92 -5.35
N THR A 200 -14.30 -10.93 -4.03
CA THR A 200 -15.26 -11.49 -3.09
C THR A 200 -15.20 -10.83 -1.71
N ASN A 201 -16.36 -10.73 -1.07
CA ASN A 201 -16.50 -10.35 0.34
C ASN A 201 -16.94 -11.53 1.23
N GLN A 202 -16.88 -12.77 0.72
CA GLN A 202 -17.16 -13.94 1.52
C GLN A 202 -16.12 -14.07 2.64
N HIS A 203 -16.53 -13.86 3.89
CA HIS A 203 -15.62 -13.83 5.04
C HIS A 203 -14.76 -15.09 5.19
N SER A 204 -15.29 -16.26 4.80
CA SER A 204 -14.54 -17.52 4.79
C SER A 204 -13.32 -17.50 3.87
N LEU A 205 -13.37 -16.71 2.80
CA LEU A 205 -12.26 -16.51 1.87
C LEU A 205 -11.40 -15.31 2.27
N VAL A 206 -12.00 -14.20 2.73
CA VAL A 206 -11.26 -12.98 3.09
C VAL A 206 -10.35 -13.19 4.31
N LYS A 207 -10.84 -13.86 5.36
CA LYS A 207 -10.12 -14.01 6.64
C LYS A 207 -8.73 -14.68 6.48
N PRO A 208 -8.56 -15.78 5.73
CA PRO A 208 -7.25 -16.34 5.44
C PRO A 208 -6.27 -15.34 4.78
N PHE A 209 -6.71 -14.51 3.85
CA PHE A 209 -5.84 -13.49 3.23
C PHE A 209 -5.40 -12.43 4.24
N VAL A 210 -6.30 -11.97 5.12
CA VAL A 210 -5.97 -11.01 6.19
C VAL A 210 -4.89 -11.59 7.10
N VAL A 211 -5.08 -12.84 7.54
CA VAL A 211 -4.12 -13.55 8.40
C VAL A 211 -2.76 -13.68 7.72
N GLU A 212 -2.75 -14.08 6.44
CA GLU A 212 -1.50 -14.26 5.70
C GLU A 212 -0.78 -12.94 5.44
N PHE A 213 -1.49 -11.89 5.03
CA PHE A 213 -0.91 -10.56 4.87
C PHE A 213 -0.22 -10.09 6.16
N ASP A 214 -0.91 -10.26 7.28
CA ASP A 214 -0.40 -9.88 8.60
C ASP A 214 0.80 -10.71 9.07
N ARG A 215 0.90 -11.96 8.61
CA ARG A 215 2.05 -12.84 8.84
C ARG A 215 3.26 -12.43 7.97
N LEU A 216 3.03 -11.98 6.74
CA LEU A 216 4.06 -11.49 5.81
C LEU A 216 4.57 -10.09 6.21
N TRP A 217 3.67 -9.14 6.47
CA TRP A 217 3.95 -8.03 7.40
C TRP A 217 4.45 -8.62 8.73
N LYS A 218 4.92 -7.96 9.78
CA LYS A 218 5.64 -8.66 10.90
C LYS A 218 6.92 -9.43 10.49
N THR A 219 6.87 -10.52 9.71
CA THR A 219 8.05 -11.29 9.27
C THR A 219 9.04 -10.38 8.55
N PHE A 220 8.60 -9.63 7.54
CA PHE A 220 9.49 -8.74 6.77
C PHE A 220 9.80 -7.40 7.44
N SER A 221 9.35 -7.16 8.69
CA SER A 221 9.85 -6.01 9.47
C SER A 221 11.17 -6.35 10.11
N LYS A 222 11.35 -7.60 10.54
CA LYS A 222 12.52 -8.03 11.31
C LYS A 222 13.76 -8.19 10.43
N SER A 223 13.58 -8.42 9.13
CA SER A 223 14.68 -8.63 8.18
C SER A 223 15.32 -7.34 7.64
N GLN A 224 14.79 -6.16 7.99
CA GLN A 224 15.35 -4.86 7.58
C GLN A 224 16.20 -4.22 8.70
N GLU A 225 16.27 -4.85 9.88
CA GLU A 225 17.02 -4.37 11.05
C GLU A 225 18.34 -5.14 11.29
N ASN A 226 18.69 -6.09 10.40
CA ASN A 226 19.93 -6.86 10.45
C ASN A 226 20.80 -6.60 9.23
#